data_AF-A0A9E4N5K9-F1
#
_entry.id   AF-A0A9E4N5K9-F1
#
_cell.length_a   1.000
_cell.length_b   1.000
_cell.length_c   1.000
_cell.angle_alpha   90.00
_cell.angle_beta   90.00
_cell.angle_gamma   90.00
#
_symmetry.space_group_name_H-M   'P 1'
#
loop_
_entity.id
_entity.type
_entity.pdbx_description
1 polymer ?
#
loop_
_entity_poly.entity_id
_entity_poly.type
_entity_poly.pdbx_seq_one_letter_code
_entity_poly.pdbx_strand_id
1 'polypeptide(L)'
;MRNTIIKLLLAWSMLMLSAGATADDYADGMAALTGGDYTTAYRTFKRLAKRDHVEAQFQLGMLYLHGRGTKQNTQQGVNWLKQAAEDGYYYLAANELGQIYLAGQWVERSETEAIKWLELATQIAEENEDEADDGCD
;
A
#
# COMPACT_ATOMS: atom_id res chain seq x y z
N MET A 1 -25.04 -37.53 -26.58
CA MET A 1 -23.84 -36.66 -26.65
C MET A 1 -24.17 -35.22 -26.22
N ARG A 2 -24.70 -35.01 -25.00
CA ARG A 2 -25.19 -33.67 -24.56
C ARG A 2 -24.78 -33.31 -23.12
N ASN A 3 -23.82 -34.04 -22.56
CA ASN A 3 -23.36 -33.89 -21.16
C ASN A 3 -21.84 -33.70 -21.02
N THR A 4 -21.10 -33.63 -22.12
CA THR A 4 -19.63 -33.46 -22.10
C THR A 4 -19.22 -31.99 -22.26
N ILE A 5 -19.95 -31.20 -23.05
CA ILE A 5 -19.68 -29.76 -23.24
C ILE A 5 -19.97 -28.96 -21.96
N ILE A 6 -21.04 -29.30 -21.23
CA ILE A 6 -21.38 -28.64 -19.96
C ILE A 6 -20.34 -28.96 -18.87
N LYS A 7 -19.75 -30.17 -18.87
CA LYS A 7 -18.67 -30.55 -17.94
C LYS A 7 -17.36 -29.80 -18.21
N LEU A 8 -17.06 -29.48 -19.48
CA LEU A 8 -15.89 -28.68 -19.86
C LEU A 8 -16.06 -27.19 -19.51
N LEU A 9 -17.27 -26.64 -19.68
CA LEU A 9 -17.57 -25.26 -19.30
C LEU A 9 -17.53 -25.04 -17.78
N LEU A 10 -18.01 -26.01 -16.99
CA LEU A 10 -17.91 -25.96 -15.53
C LEU A 10 -16.47 -26.11 -15.03
N ALA A 11 -15.65 -26.92 -15.70
CA ALA A 11 -14.23 -27.05 -15.37
C ALA A 11 -13.43 -25.77 -15.69
N TRP A 12 -13.83 -25.02 -16.73
CA TRP A 12 -13.19 -23.74 -17.08
C TRP A 12 -13.64 -22.58 -16.19
N SER A 13 -14.88 -22.58 -15.68
CA SER A 13 -15.30 -21.63 -14.65
C SER A 13 -14.62 -21.86 -13.29
N MET A 14 -14.09 -23.06 -13.04
CA MET A 14 -13.41 -23.41 -11.80
C MET A 14 -11.92 -23.06 -11.80
N LEU A 15 -11.38 -22.57 -12.93
CA LEU A 15 -10.02 -22.01 -13.02
C LEU A 15 -10.00 -20.49 -12.88
N MET A 16 -10.89 -19.95 -12.04
CA MET A 16 -10.73 -18.65 -11.42
C MET A 16 -10.57 -18.88 -9.92
N LEU A 17 -9.60 -19.74 -9.54
CA LEU A 17 -9.03 -19.65 -8.21
C LEU A 17 -8.29 -18.32 -8.19
N SER A 18 -9.03 -17.25 -7.88
CA SER A 18 -8.44 -15.97 -7.60
C SER A 18 -7.42 -16.23 -6.50
N ALA A 19 -6.15 -16.07 -6.85
CA ALA A 19 -5.10 -15.78 -5.88
C ALA A 19 -5.38 -14.38 -5.32
N GLY A 20 -6.58 -14.20 -4.76
CA GLY A 20 -6.96 -13.04 -3.98
C GLY A 20 -6.05 -13.09 -2.79
N ALA A 21 -5.18 -12.09 -2.69
CA ALA A 21 -4.52 -11.88 -1.43
C ALA A 21 -5.62 -11.55 -0.42
N THR A 22 -5.85 -12.44 0.53
CA THR A 22 -6.85 -12.22 1.57
C THR A 22 -6.33 -11.21 2.58
N ALA A 23 -7.20 -10.61 3.39
CA ALA A 23 -6.78 -9.78 4.52
C ALA A 23 -5.76 -10.49 5.44
N ASP A 24 -5.80 -11.83 5.49
CA ASP A 24 -4.84 -12.67 6.23
C ASP A 24 -3.40 -12.45 5.74
N ASP A 25 -3.21 -12.25 4.43
CA ASP A 25 -1.88 -12.03 3.86
C ASP A 25 -1.23 -10.73 4.36
N TYR A 26 -2.02 -9.67 4.58
CA TYR A 26 -1.50 -8.42 5.13
C TYR A 26 -1.13 -8.58 6.60
N ALA A 27 -1.97 -9.26 7.37
CA ALA A 27 -1.71 -9.56 8.78
C ALA A 27 -0.41 -10.37 8.96
N ASP A 28 -0.16 -11.37 8.11
CA ASP A 28 1.08 -12.15 8.10
C ASP A 28 2.31 -11.26 7.79
N GLY A 29 2.17 -10.34 6.84
CA GLY A 29 3.21 -9.35 6.53
C GLY A 29 3.53 -8.44 7.72
N MET A 30 2.50 -7.98 8.43
CA MET A 30 2.65 -7.17 9.64
C MET A 30 3.22 -7.96 10.82
N ALA A 31 2.85 -9.23 10.99
CA ALA A 31 3.43 -10.12 11.99
C ALA A 31 4.92 -10.35 11.72
N ALA A 32 5.31 -10.57 10.46
CA ALA A 32 6.72 -10.66 10.07
C ALA A 32 7.46 -9.34 10.32
N LEU A 33 6.84 -8.19 10.00
CA LEU A 33 7.42 -6.87 10.22
C LEU A 33 7.70 -6.61 11.71
N THR A 34 6.73 -6.90 12.58
CA THR A 34 6.84 -6.72 14.04
C THR A 34 7.77 -7.75 14.67
N GLY A 35 7.82 -8.98 14.14
CA GLY A 35 8.75 -10.03 14.53
C GLY A 35 10.19 -9.82 14.05
N GLY A 36 10.45 -8.79 13.23
CA GLY A 36 11.79 -8.50 12.69
C GLY A 36 12.20 -9.33 11.48
N ASP A 37 11.32 -10.19 10.94
CA ASP A 37 11.52 -10.86 9.66
C ASP A 37 11.17 -9.93 8.50
N TYR A 38 12.06 -8.95 8.29
CA TYR A 38 11.88 -7.96 7.23
C TYR A 38 11.90 -8.56 5.82
N THR A 39 12.53 -9.73 5.62
CA THR A 39 12.58 -10.38 4.30
C THR A 39 11.21 -10.93 3.91
N THR A 40 10.54 -11.59 4.86
CA THR A 40 9.17 -12.05 4.66
C THR A 40 8.22 -10.87 4.52
N ALA A 41 8.32 -9.86 5.39
CA ALA A 41 7.51 -8.64 5.30
C ALA A 41 7.66 -7.97 3.92
N TYR A 42 8.89 -7.78 3.45
CA TYR A 42 9.17 -7.21 2.13
C TYR A 42 8.52 -8.00 1.00
N ARG A 43 8.68 -9.33 1.01
CA ARG A 43 8.11 -10.19 -0.05
C ARG A 43 6.58 -10.14 -0.05
N THR A 44 5.97 -10.13 1.14
CA THR A 44 4.53 -10.05 1.31
C THR A 44 4.02 -8.69 0.83
N PHE A 45 4.53 -7.58 1.36
CA PHE A 45 4.08 -6.24 0.94
C PHE A 45 4.36 -5.97 -0.54
N LYS A 46 5.47 -6.44 -1.09
CA LYS A 46 5.72 -6.33 -2.54
C LYS A 46 4.68 -7.05 -3.39
N ARG A 47 4.16 -8.18 -2.93
CA ARG A 47 3.11 -8.92 -3.63
C ARG A 47 1.76 -8.21 -3.51
N LEU A 48 1.44 -7.66 -2.34
CA LEU A 48 0.20 -6.94 -2.07
C LEU A 48 0.15 -5.57 -2.75
N ALA A 49 1.23 -4.80 -2.67
CA ALA A 49 1.36 -3.48 -3.29
C ALA A 49 1.19 -3.52 -4.82
N LYS A 50 1.61 -4.62 -5.47
CA LYS A 50 1.39 -4.88 -6.90
C LYS A 50 -0.07 -5.15 -7.29
N ARG A 51 -0.94 -5.34 -6.30
CA ARG A 51 -2.38 -5.52 -6.45
C ARG A 51 -3.13 -4.32 -5.84
N ASP A 52 -2.47 -3.18 -5.82
CA ASP A 52 -3.03 -1.89 -5.39
C ASP A 52 -3.51 -1.87 -3.93
N HIS A 53 -2.98 -2.76 -3.09
CA HIS A 53 -3.23 -2.70 -1.65
C HIS A 53 -2.46 -1.53 -1.04
N VAL A 54 -3.19 -0.49 -0.68
CA VAL A 54 -2.67 0.84 -0.32
C VAL A 54 -1.75 0.82 0.89
N GLU A 55 -2.16 0.17 1.99
CA GLU A 55 -1.34 0.04 3.19
C GLU A 55 -0.07 -0.78 2.94
N ALA A 56 -0.14 -1.78 2.05
CA ALA A 56 1.04 -2.53 1.66
C ALA A 56 2.00 -1.70 0.79
N GLN A 57 1.50 -0.78 -0.05
CA GLN A 57 2.34 0.18 -0.76
C GLN A 57 3.07 1.09 0.25
N PHE A 58 2.36 1.59 1.27
CA PHE A 58 2.97 2.36 2.36
C PHE A 58 4.08 1.58 3.06
N GLN A 59 3.80 0.36 3.53
CA GLN A 59 4.81 -0.47 4.22
C GLN A 59 6.00 -0.82 3.32
N LEU A 60 5.76 -1.11 2.05
CA LEU A 60 6.82 -1.37 1.08
C LEU A 60 7.71 -0.14 0.87
N GLY A 61 7.11 1.06 0.82
CA GLY A 61 7.82 2.33 0.77
C GLY A 61 8.80 2.47 1.94
N MET A 62 8.31 2.25 3.16
CA MET A 62 9.13 2.32 4.38
C MET A 62 10.26 1.28 4.40
N LEU A 63 9.99 0.05 3.95
CA LEU A 63 11.03 -0.99 3.85
C LEU A 63 12.15 -0.60 2.88
N TYR A 64 11.83 0.03 1.75
CA TYR A 64 12.84 0.55 0.83
C TYR A 64 13.63 1.73 1.41
N LEU A 65 12.97 2.67 2.09
CA LEU A 65 13.63 3.82 2.72
C LEU A 65 14.64 3.41 3.79
N HIS A 66 14.28 2.39 4.59
CA HIS A 66 15.15 1.89 5.66
C HIS A 66 16.10 0.76 5.23
N GLY A 67 15.99 0.25 3.99
CA GLY A 67 16.77 -0.91 3.55
C GLY A 67 16.51 -2.16 4.39
N ARG A 68 15.25 -2.38 4.78
CA ARG A 68 14.82 -3.53 5.61
C ARG A 68 14.24 -4.62 4.71
N GLY A 69 14.81 -5.82 4.77
CA GLY A 69 14.40 -6.95 3.92
C GLY A 69 14.77 -6.81 2.45
N THR A 70 15.36 -5.68 2.07
CA THR A 70 15.85 -5.35 0.72
C THR A 70 16.97 -4.32 0.84
N LYS A 71 17.71 -4.04 -0.24
CA LYS A 71 18.66 -2.94 -0.27
C LYS A 71 17.91 -1.60 -0.17
N GLN A 72 18.48 -0.66 0.58
CA GLN A 72 17.94 0.69 0.66
C GLN A 72 17.83 1.31 -0.73
N ASN A 73 16.67 1.89 -1.03
CA ASN A 73 16.41 2.59 -2.29
C ASN A 73 15.42 3.71 -2.05
N THR A 74 15.94 4.93 -1.88
CA THR A 74 15.11 6.12 -1.63
C THR A 74 14.09 6.33 -2.75
N GLN A 75 14.51 6.24 -4.01
CA GLN A 75 13.64 6.53 -5.14
C GLN A 75 12.44 5.58 -5.17
N GLN A 76 12.65 4.28 -4.95
CA GLN A 76 11.55 3.33 -4.87
C GLN A 76 10.69 3.56 -3.64
N GLY A 77 11.30 3.84 -2.48
CA GLY A 77 10.58 4.13 -1.25
C GLY A 77 9.60 5.30 -1.39
N VAL A 78 10.11 6.44 -1.87
CA VAL A 78 9.31 7.64 -2.13
C VAL A 78 8.24 7.38 -3.18
N ASN A 79 8.54 6.66 -4.27
CA ASN A 79 7.53 6.37 -5.29
C ASN A 79 6.36 5.54 -4.76
N TRP A 80 6.63 4.53 -3.92
CA TRP A 80 5.56 3.73 -3.32
C TRP A 80 4.71 4.54 -2.33
N LEU A 81 5.34 5.45 -1.56
CA LEU A 81 4.59 6.36 -0.69
C LEU A 81 3.73 7.33 -1.51
N LYS A 82 4.25 7.87 -2.62
CA LYS A 82 3.49 8.76 -3.51
C LYS A 82 2.28 8.03 -4.10
N GLN A 83 2.48 6.80 -4.56
CA GLN A 83 1.39 5.98 -5.08
C GLN A 83 0.31 5.73 -4.01
N ALA A 84 0.70 5.40 -2.78
CA ALA A 84 -0.26 5.22 -1.68
C ALA A 84 -1.01 6.52 -1.35
N ALA A 85 -0.35 7.67 -1.40
CA ALA A 85 -0.95 8.97 -1.12
C ALA A 85 -1.88 9.47 -2.23
N GLU A 86 -1.44 9.41 -3.49
CA GLU A 86 -2.13 9.98 -4.65
C GLU A 86 -3.19 9.03 -5.22
N ASP A 87 -2.85 7.75 -5.45
CA ASP A 87 -3.78 6.79 -6.05
C ASP A 87 -4.63 6.09 -4.99
N GLY A 88 -4.03 5.84 -3.82
CA GLY A 88 -4.67 5.14 -2.72
C GLY A 88 -5.40 6.03 -1.72
N TYR A 89 -5.36 7.36 -1.90
CA TYR A 89 -5.93 8.35 -0.97
C TYR A 89 -5.57 8.06 0.49
N TYR A 90 -4.31 7.71 0.75
CA TYR A 90 -3.85 7.33 2.09
C TYR A 90 -3.17 8.48 2.81
N TYR A 91 -3.92 9.13 3.71
CA TYR A 91 -3.45 10.32 4.44
C TYR A 91 -2.12 10.07 5.20
N LEU A 92 -1.91 8.86 5.75
CA LEU A 92 -0.67 8.52 6.46
C LEU A 92 0.55 8.51 5.53
N ALA A 93 0.41 8.11 4.26
CA ALA A 93 1.51 8.18 3.29
C ALA A 93 1.82 9.63 2.90
N ALA A 94 0.80 10.46 2.70
CA ALA A 94 0.97 11.88 2.40
C ALA A 94 1.66 12.61 3.57
N ASN A 95 1.23 12.35 4.80
CA ASN A 95 1.86 12.91 6.00
C ASN A 95 3.32 12.48 6.15
N GLU A 96 3.63 11.21 5.90
CA GLU A 96 5.01 10.71 5.94
C GLU A 96 5.89 11.38 4.88
N LEU A 97 5.40 11.56 3.65
CA LEU A 97 6.11 12.31 2.60
C LEU A 97 6.38 13.75 3.04
N GLY A 98 5.40 14.42 3.66
CA GLY A 98 5.56 15.75 4.22
C GLY A 98 6.72 15.81 5.22
N GLN A 99 6.75 14.88 6.18
CA GLN A 99 7.82 14.79 7.18
C GLN A 99 9.19 14.48 6.55
N ILE A 100 9.24 13.58 5.56
CA ILE A 100 10.45 13.24 4.80
C ILE A 100 11.08 14.49 4.18
N TYR A 101 10.26 15.33 3.52
CA TYR A 101 10.73 16.57 2.90
C TYR A 101 11.08 17.67 3.92
N LEU A 102 10.38 17.77 5.06
CA LEU A 102 10.75 18.69 6.15
C LEU A 102 12.10 18.33 6.78
N ALA A 103 12.28 17.04 7.05
CA ALA A 103 13.49 16.53 7.67
C ALA A 103 14.70 16.54 6.71
N GLY A 104 14.45 16.46 5.40
CA GLY A 104 15.50 16.17 4.42
C GLY A 104 16.08 14.76 4.64
N GLN A 105 15.26 13.85 5.16
CA GLN A 105 15.67 12.47 5.40
C GLN A 105 15.46 11.68 4.13
N TRP A 106 16.51 11.04 3.61
CA TRP A 106 16.55 10.33 2.33
C TRP A 106 16.44 11.20 1.07
N VAL A 107 15.65 12.26 1.10
CA VAL A 107 15.50 13.25 0.01
C VAL A 107 16.10 14.60 0.40
N GLU A 108 16.31 15.48 -0.58
CA GLU A 108 16.69 16.86 -0.30
C GLU A 108 15.55 17.58 0.45
N ARG A 109 15.90 18.31 1.50
CA ARG A 109 14.94 19.09 2.29
C ARG A 109 14.23 20.11 1.39
N SER A 110 12.90 20.13 1.43
CA SER A 110 12.09 21.09 0.69
C SER A 110 10.83 21.42 1.47
N GLU A 111 10.76 22.64 2.00
CA GLU A 111 9.57 23.12 2.73
C GLU A 111 8.36 23.24 1.81
N THR A 112 8.57 23.60 0.54
CA THR A 112 7.50 23.68 -0.46
C THR A 112 6.88 22.31 -0.75
N GLU A 113 7.70 21.28 -0.96
CA GLU A 113 7.18 19.92 -1.15
C GLU A 113 6.52 19.41 0.13
N ALA A 114 7.13 19.67 1.28
CA ALA A 114 6.55 19.29 2.56
C ALA A 114 5.14 19.84 2.77
N ILE A 115 4.97 21.15 2.59
CA ILE A 115 3.66 21.81 2.74
C ILE A 115 2.65 21.17 1.79
N LYS A 116 3.01 20.97 0.52
CA LYS A 116 2.13 20.32 -0.46
C LYS A 116 1.66 18.94 0.00
N TRP A 117 2.55 18.09 0.52
CA TRP A 117 2.19 16.75 0.99
C TRP A 117 1.37 16.76 2.28
N LEU A 118 1.64 17.70 3.19
CA LEU A 118 0.86 17.85 4.42
C LEU A 118 -0.54 18.40 4.16
N GLU A 119 -0.68 19.37 3.25
CA GLU A 119 -1.98 19.88 2.80
C GLU A 119 -2.81 18.77 2.16
N LEU A 120 -2.20 17.93 1.30
CA LEU A 120 -2.87 16.76 0.74
C LEU A 120 -3.31 15.77 1.84
N ALA A 121 -2.48 15.54 2.85
CA ALA A 121 -2.83 14.65 3.96
C ALA A 121 -4.05 15.16 4.74
N THR A 122 -4.11 16.46 5.00
CA THR A 122 -5.27 17.10 5.64
C THR A 122 -6.52 16.97 4.77
N GLN A 123 -6.42 17.28 3.48
CA GLN A 123 -7.55 17.17 2.56
C GLN A 123 -8.13 15.75 2.53
N ILE A 124 -7.27 14.74 2.38
CA ILE A 124 -7.70 13.33 2.40
C ILE A 124 -8.35 12.98 3.75
N ALA A 125 -7.81 13.47 4.87
CA ALA A 125 -8.36 13.18 6.19
C ALA A 125 -9.75 13.80 6.38
N GLU A 126 -9.94 15.06 5.95
CA GLU A 126 -11.24 15.75 5.99
C GLU A 126 -12.28 15.03 5.13
N GLU A 127 -11.93 14.64 3.90
CA GLU A 127 -12.83 13.88 3.00
C GLU A 127 -13.26 12.53 3.60
N ASN A 128 -12.37 11.85 4.35
CA ASN A 128 -12.71 10.60 5.03
C ASN A 128 -13.63 10.79 6.24
N GLU A 129 -13.65 11.98 6.86
CA GLU A 129 -14.54 12.29 8.00
C GLU A 129 -15.96 12.59 7.53
N ASP A 130 -16.13 13.28 6.40
CA ASP A 130 -17.44 13.63 5.84
C ASP A 130 -18.26 12.39 5.41
N GLU A 131 -17.60 11.31 4.95
CA GLU A 131 -18.29 10.05 4.62
C GLU A 131 -18.87 9.30 5.84
N ALA A 132 -18.40 9.61 7.06
CA ALA A 132 -18.83 8.93 8.27
C ALA A 132 -20.13 9.51 8.87
N ASP A 133 -20.54 10.72 8.49
CA ASP A 133 -21.70 11.43 9.06
C ASP A 133 -22.99 11.26 8.22
N ASP A 134 -22.89 10.96 6.93
CA ASP A 134 -24.04 10.78 6.01
C ASP A 134 -24.79 9.43 6.17
N GLY A 135 -24.44 8.61 7.17
CA GLY A 135 -24.93 7.25 7.37
C GLY A 135 -26.17 7.08 8.25
N CYS A 136 -26.79 8.16 8.74
CA CYS A 136 -27.93 8.10 9.65
C CYS A 136 -29.02 9.14 9.31
N ASP A 137 -29.94 8.80 8.40
CA ASP A 137 -31.29 9.38 8.34
C ASP A 137 -32.32 8.34 7.85
#